data_AF-A0A966M6L1-F1
#
_entry.id   AF-A0A966M6L1-F1
#
_cell.length_a   1.000
_cell.length_b   1.000
_cell.length_c   1.000
_cell.angle_alpha   90.00
_cell.angle_beta   90.00
_cell.angle_gamma   90.00
#
_symmetry.space_group_name_H-M   'P 1'
#
loop_
_entity.id
_entity.type
_entity.pdbx_description
1 polymer ?
#
loop_
_entity_poly.entity_id
_entity_poly.type
_entity_poly.pdbx_seq_one_letter_code
_entity_poly.pdbx_strand_id
1 'polypeptide(L)'
;MLADQIKNYLDKVGIHYAWVMAAIVFSFTLATSTIASSPQILILPITQAHGWDISNVSIATGLMYFMTAILCPIGAPLMLRIGVINVVLIV
;
A
#
# COMPACT_ATOMS: atom_id res chain seq x y z
N MET A 1 -2.70 23.20 7.62
CA MET A 1 -2.60 24.36 6.72
C MET A 1 -3.10 24.09 5.29
N LEU A 2 -2.61 23.11 4.53
CA LEU A 2 -3.25 22.74 3.24
C LEU A 2 -4.58 21.98 3.40
N ALA A 3 -4.65 21.04 4.34
CA ALA A 3 -5.88 20.28 4.62
C ALA A 3 -7.05 21.18 5.07
N ASP A 4 -6.76 22.22 5.88
CA ASP A 4 -7.77 23.18 6.34
C ASP A 4 -8.29 24.07 5.21
N GLN A 5 -7.42 24.43 4.27
CA GLN A 5 -7.81 25.18 3.07
C GLN A 5 -8.71 24.34 2.16
N ILE A 6 -8.38 23.06 1.95
CA ILE A 6 -9.19 22.13 1.16
C ILE A 6 -10.54 21.90 1.82
N LYS A 7 -10.57 21.68 3.15
CA LYS A 7 -11.82 21.56 3.92
C LYS A 7 -12.71 22.77 3.72
N ASN A 8 -12.18 23.98 3.94
CA ASN A 8 -12.96 25.21 3.82
C ASN A 8 -13.47 25.47 2.39
N TYR A 9 -12.71 25.03 1.37
CA TYR A 9 -13.13 25.12 -0.02
C TYR A 9 -14.23 24.10 -0.35
N LEU A 10 -14.14 22.89 0.20
CA LEU A 10 -15.14 21.83 0.00
C LEU A 10 -16.44 22.06 0.77
N ASP A 11 -16.35 22.58 2.01
CA ASP A 11 -17.53 22.96 2.80
C ASP A 11 -18.33 24.06 2.10
N LYS A 12 -17.68 24.98 1.35
CA LYS A 12 -18.37 25.97 0.51
C LYS A 12 -19.15 25.35 -0.65
N VAL A 13 -18.76 24.17 -1.11
CA VAL A 13 -19.44 23.42 -2.19
C VAL A 13 -20.43 22.39 -1.60
N GLY A 14 -20.55 22.32 -0.26
CA GLY A 14 -21.43 21.38 0.44
C GLY A 14 -20.93 19.93 0.44
N ILE A 15 -19.68 19.68 0.02
CA ILE A 15 -19.08 18.35 -0.04
C ILE A 15 -18.30 18.12 1.26
N HIS A 16 -18.72 17.13 2.05
CA HIS A 16 -18.01 16.80 3.27
C HIS A 16 -16.62 16.23 2.94
N TYR A 17 -15.58 16.72 3.62
CA TYR A 17 -14.18 16.32 3.40
C TYR A 17 -13.95 14.79 3.45
N ALA A 18 -14.81 14.06 4.15
CA ALA A 18 -14.79 12.59 4.17
C ALA A 18 -14.93 11.95 2.77
N TRP A 19 -15.64 12.56 1.83
CA TRP A 19 -15.76 12.02 0.46
C TRP A 19 -14.44 12.05 -0.30
N VAL A 20 -13.63 13.09 -0.09
CA VAL A 20 -12.28 13.17 -0.68
C VAL A 20 -11.38 12.10 -0.07
N MET A 21 -11.43 11.94 1.25
CA MET A 21 -10.68 10.88 1.93
C MET A 21 -11.10 9.48 1.46
N ALA A 22 -12.39 9.24 1.27
CA ALA A 22 -12.89 7.97 0.73
C ALA A 22 -12.37 7.71 -0.68
N ALA A 23 -12.39 8.71 -1.57
CA ALA A 23 -11.85 8.58 -2.92
C ALA A 23 -10.34 8.31 -2.93
N ILE A 24 -9.58 8.95 -2.03
CA ILE A 24 -8.14 8.72 -1.86
C ILE A 24 -7.88 7.30 -1.38
N VAL A 25 -8.56 6.87 -0.30
CA VAL A 25 -8.40 5.51 0.25
C VAL A 25 -8.78 4.46 -0.79
N PHE A 26 -9.87 4.67 -1.53
CA PHE A 26 -10.28 3.79 -2.63
C PHE A 26 -9.22 3.69 -3.73
N SER A 27 -8.70 4.83 -4.18
CA SER A 27 -7.65 4.86 -5.22
C SER A 27 -6.37 4.19 -4.74
N PHE A 28 -6.02 4.38 -3.46
CA PHE A 28 -4.86 3.78 -2.84
C PHE A 28 -4.97 2.25 -2.71
N THR A 29 -6.12 1.74 -2.26
CA THR A 29 -6.34 0.29 -2.18
C THR A 29 -6.38 -0.35 -3.56
N LEU A 30 -6.94 0.33 -4.56
CA LEU A 30 -6.94 -0.10 -5.96
C LEU A 30 -5.52 -0.13 -6.56
N ALA A 31 -4.70 0.88 -6.30
CA ALA A 31 -3.31 0.90 -6.73
C ALA A 31 -2.50 -0.23 -6.08
N THR A 32 -2.69 -0.43 -4.77
CA THR A 32 -1.98 -1.47 -4.00
C THR A 32 -2.28 -2.87 -4.54
N SER A 33 -3.55 -3.19 -4.82
CA SER A 33 -3.93 -4.51 -5.37
C SER A 33 -3.37 -4.73 -6.79
N THR A 34 -3.30 -3.68 -7.60
CA THR A 34 -2.74 -3.73 -8.95
C THR A 34 -1.24 -4.01 -8.91
N ILE A 35 -0.50 -3.31 -8.05
CA ILE A 35 0.96 -3.50 -7.91
C ILE A 35 1.28 -4.90 -7.40
N ALA A 36 0.54 -5.40 -6.40
CA ALA A 36 0.75 -6.75 -5.87
C ALA A 36 0.53 -7.86 -6.92
N SER A 37 -0.40 -7.64 -7.86
CA SER A 37 -0.75 -8.62 -8.90
C SER A 37 0.25 -8.64 -10.06
N SER A 38 0.93 -7.52 -10.35
CA SER A 38 1.86 -7.40 -11.49
C SER A 38 2.99 -8.44 -11.50
N PRO A 39 3.78 -8.65 -10.41
CA PRO A 39 4.88 -9.60 -10.42
C PRO A 39 4.40 -11.05 -10.55
N GLN A 40 3.20 -11.39 -10.07
CA GLN A 40 2.68 -12.75 -10.13
C GLN A 40 2.52 -13.28 -11.55
N ILE A 41 2.22 -12.41 -12.51
CA ILE A 41 2.08 -12.76 -13.93
C ILE A 41 3.47 -13.00 -14.54
N LEU A 42 4.50 -12.29 -14.06
CA LEU A 42 5.89 -12.39 -14.53
C LEU A 42 6.66 -13.57 -13.92
N ILE A 43 6.13 -14.26 -12.92
CA ILE A 43 6.82 -15.41 -12.31
C ILE A 43 7.14 -16.50 -13.35
N LEU A 44 6.17 -16.86 -14.20
CA LEU A 44 6.35 -17.90 -15.22
C LEU A 44 7.48 -17.56 -16.22
N PRO A 45 7.48 -16.39 -16.88
CA PRO A 45 8.53 -16.05 -17.83
C PRO A 45 9.91 -15.88 -17.18
N ILE A 46 10.00 -15.34 -15.95
CA ILE A 46 11.27 -15.23 -15.21
C ILE A 46 11.83 -16.62 -14.88
N THR A 47 10.97 -17.54 -14.44
CA THR A 47 11.33 -18.92 -14.13
C THR A 47 11.88 -19.65 -15.36
N GLN A 48 11.25 -19.46 -16.52
CA GLN A 48 11.70 -20.04 -17.79
C GLN A 48 13.00 -19.41 -18.32
N ALA A 49 13.17 -18.09 -18.18
CA ALA A 49 14.35 -17.37 -18.67
C ALA A 49 15.60 -17.57 -17.79
N HIS A 50 15.44 -17.71 -16.48
CA HIS A 50 16.55 -17.89 -15.53
C HIS A 50 16.76 -19.35 -15.09
N GLY A 51 15.96 -20.30 -15.59
CA GLY A 51 16.06 -21.72 -15.25
C GLY A 51 15.79 -22.03 -13.78
N TRP A 52 15.08 -21.13 -13.09
CA TRP A 52 14.69 -21.35 -11.70
C TRP A 52 13.59 -22.40 -11.61
N ASP A 53 13.54 -23.12 -10.49
CA ASP A 53 12.41 -23.99 -10.16
C ASP A 53 11.32 -23.19 -9.45
N ILE A 54 10.04 -23.51 -9.71
CA ILE A 54 8.88 -22.88 -9.07
C ILE A 54 8.98 -22.98 -7.53
N SER A 55 9.58 -24.06 -7.02
CA SER A 55 9.85 -24.26 -5.60
C SER A 55 10.70 -23.13 -4.99
N ASN A 56 11.77 -22.71 -5.68
CA ASN A 56 12.65 -21.64 -5.18
C ASN A 56 11.95 -20.28 -5.16
N VAL A 57 11.14 -19.98 -6.18
CA VAL A 57 10.36 -18.74 -6.24
C VAL A 57 9.29 -18.71 -5.15
N SER A 58 8.65 -19.85 -4.89
CA SER A 58 7.64 -19.97 -3.83
C SER A 58 8.25 -19.75 -2.44
N ILE A 59 9.44 -20.28 -2.17
CA ILE A 59 10.15 -20.08 -0.90
C ILE A 59 10.52 -18.60 -0.72
N ALA A 60 11.07 -17.96 -1.76
CA ALA A 60 11.44 -16.54 -1.70
C ALA A 60 10.23 -15.64 -1.46
N THR A 61 9.12 -15.89 -2.18
CA THR A 61 7.87 -15.14 -2.05
C THR A 61 7.22 -15.38 -0.68
N GLY A 62 7.27 -16.63 -0.19
CA GLY A 62 6.79 -16.98 1.15
C GLY A 62 7.56 -16.25 2.25
N LEU A 63 8.88 -16.19 2.15
CA LEU A 63 9.71 -15.43 3.09
C LEU A 63 9.40 -13.93 3.05
N MET A 64 9.22 -13.36 1.85
CA MET A 64 8.83 -11.95 1.69
C MET A 64 7.53 -11.64 2.42
N TYR A 65 6.48 -12.45 2.22
CA TYR A 65 5.20 -12.26 2.91
C TYR A 65 5.30 -12.51 4.41
N PHE A 66 6.09 -13.49 4.84
CA PHE A 66 6.32 -13.76 6.26
C PHE A 66 6.97 -12.56 6.97
N MET A 67 8.04 -12.00 6.40
CA MET A 67 8.68 -10.80 6.95
C MET A 67 7.72 -9.62 6.96
N THR A 68 6.94 -9.42 5.89
CA THR A 68 5.92 -8.37 5.81
C THR A 68 4.85 -8.53 6.89
N ALA A 69 4.40 -9.76 7.16
CA ALA A 69 3.41 -10.05 8.19
C ALA A 69 3.94 -9.72 9.60
N ILE A 70 5.21 -9.99 9.88
CA ILE A 70 5.86 -9.64 11.16
C ILE A 70 5.97 -8.12 11.34
N LEU A 71 6.18 -7.37 10.26
CA LEU A 71 6.29 -5.91 10.29
C LEU A 71 4.93 -5.20 10.44
N CYS A 72 3.85 -5.80 9.95
CA CYS A 72 2.48 -5.27 10.02
C CYS A 72 2.04 -4.76 11.43
N PRO A 73 2.20 -5.51 12.54
CA PRO A 73 1.79 -5.07 13.87
C PRO A 73 2.56 -3.85 14.40
N ILE A 74 3.71 -3.50 13.82
CA ILE A 74 4.53 -2.37 14.25
C ILE A 74 3.98 -1.05 13.69
N GLY A 75 3.25 -1.10 12.56
CA GLY A 75 2.72 0.08 11.88
C GLY A 75 1.73 0.88 12.72
N ALA A 76 0.71 0.23 13.31
CA ALA A 76 -0.33 0.93 14.06
C ALA A 76 0.19 1.68 15.31
N PRO A 77 1.04 1.08 16.17
CA PRO A 77 1.70 1.81 17.26
C PRO A 77 2.60 2.96 16.77
N LEU A 78 3.27 2.79 15.63
CA LEU A 78 4.16 3.81 15.06
C LEU A 78 3.37 5.01 14.54
N MET A 79 2.23 4.78 13.90
CA MET A 79 1.31 5.82 13.45
C MET A 79 0.79 6.68 14.60
N LEU A 80 0.58 6.07 15.79
CA LEU A 80 0.17 6.78 17.00
C LEU A 80 1.28 7.66 17.60
N ARG A 81 2.57 7.32 17.38
CA ARG A 81 3.70 8.07 17.94
C ARG A 81 4.30 9.12 17.00
N ILE A 82 4.48 8.78 15.72
CA ILE A 82 5.18 9.61 14.72
C ILE A 82 4.19 10.36 13.80
N GLY A 83 2.93 9.95 13.83
CA GLY A 83 1.87 10.49 12.97
C GLY A 83 1.72 9.69 11.67
N VAL A 84 0.48 9.61 11.18
CA VAL A 84 0.10 8.76 10.03
C VAL A 84 0.89 9.10 8.76
N ILE A 85 1.03 10.39 8.44
CA ILE A 85 1.65 10.84 7.18
C ILE A 85 3.13 10.47 7.13
N ASN A 86 3.85 10.64 8.24
CA ASN A 86 5.28 10.34 8.31
C ASN A 86 5.54 8.83 8.18
N VAL A 87 4.67 8.00 8.75
CA VAL A 87 4.78 6.54 8.62
C VAL A 87 4.50 6.09 7.19
N VAL A 88 3.51 6.70 6.52
CA VAL A 88 3.19 6.38 5.12
C VAL A 88 4.30 6.79 4.14
N LEU A 89 5.11 7.81 4.45
CA LEU A 89 6.24 8.20 3.60
C LEU A 89 7.48 7.30 3.78
N ILE A 90 7.60 6.60 4.90
CA ILE A 90 8.75 5.74 5.21
C ILE A 90 8.52 4.32 4.71
N VAL A 91 7.26 3.88 4.65
CA VAL A 91 6.85 2.54 4.21
C VAL A 91 6.81 2.43 2.69
#